data_AF-A0A959F1V3-F1
#
_entry.id   AF-A0A959F1V3-F1
#
_cell.length_a   1.000
_cell.length_b   1.000
_cell.length_c   1.000
_cell.angle_alpha   90.00
_cell.angle_beta   90.00
_cell.angle_gamma   90.00
#
_symmetry.space_group_name_H-M   'P 1'
#
loop_
_entity.id
_entity.type
_entity.pdbx_description
1 polymer ?
#
loop_
_entity_poly.entity_id
_entity_poly.type
_entity_poly.pdbx_seq_one_letter_code
_entity_poly.pdbx_strand_id
1 'polypeptide(L)'
;HQGPFYLKKGQKAKHTLKIPNYVGSVRTMVVAVQDQAYGAADKTTPVRKPLMVLATLPRVLGPGETLRMPVNVFAMEEGVQNVEVTLSENSG
;
A
#
# COMPACT_ATOMS: atom_id res chain seq x y z
N HIS A 1 8.58 14.34 3.89
CA HIS A 1 9.85 13.91 4.50
C HIS A 1 9.66 13.83 6.01
N GLN A 2 9.99 12.70 6.65
CA GLN A 2 9.81 12.47 8.09
C GLN A 2 11.18 12.32 8.77
N GLY A 3 12.03 13.36 8.72
CA GLY A 3 13.36 13.30 9.33
C GLY A 3 14.23 14.50 8.94
N PRO A 4 15.36 14.73 9.62
CA PRO A 4 16.01 13.88 10.63
C PRO A 4 15.37 13.94 12.04
N PHE A 5 15.57 12.88 12.83
CA PHE A 5 15.17 12.82 14.25
C PHE A 5 16.40 12.67 15.14
N TYR A 6 16.37 13.32 16.30
CA TYR A 6 17.46 13.28 17.27
C TYR A 6 17.05 12.48 18.50
N LEU A 7 17.89 11.53 18.90
CA LEU A 7 17.69 10.69 20.08
C LEU A 7 18.87 10.87 21.03
N LYS A 8 18.57 11.03 22.33
CA LYS A 8 19.59 10.97 23.39
C LYS A 8 20.05 9.53 23.61
N LYS A 9 21.21 9.36 24.24
CA LYS A 9 21.76 8.03 24.60
C LYS A 9 20.71 7.19 25.35
N GLY A 10 20.41 6.01 24.82
CA GLY A 10 19.43 5.07 25.39
C GLY A 10 17.95 5.41 25.13
N GLN A 11 17.65 6.53 24.45
CA GLN A 11 16.28 6.92 24.12
C GLN A 11 15.72 6.07 22.99
N LYS A 12 14.42 5.76 23.06
CA LYS A 12 13.66 5.10 22.00
C LYS A 12 12.61 6.07 21.48
N ALA A 13 12.37 6.07 20.17
CA ALA A 13 11.25 6.77 19.54
C ALA A 13 10.43 5.81 18.68
N LYS A 14 9.14 6.10 18.55
CA LYS A 14 8.20 5.36 17.72
C LYS A 14 7.63 6.32 16.67
N HIS A 15 7.70 5.90 15.41
CA HIS A 15 7.12 6.65 14.29
C HIS A 15 6.00 5.83 13.66
N THR A 16 4.83 6.43 13.56
CA THR A 16 3.68 5.82 12.88
C THR A 16 3.59 6.40 11.48
N LEU A 17 3.59 5.52 10.47
CA LEU A 17 3.50 5.88 9.06
C LEU A 17 2.18 5.35 8.51
N LYS A 18 1.34 6.24 7.98
CA LYS A 18 0.12 5.84 7.29
C LYS A 18 0.46 5.53 5.83
N ILE A 19 0.29 4.28 5.45
CA ILE A 19 0.48 3.83 4.06
C ILE A 19 -0.89 3.87 3.39
N PRO A 20 -1.03 4.49 2.20
CA PRO A 20 -2.27 4.45 1.44
C PRO A 20 -2.58 3.03 0.94
N ASN A 21 -3.64 2.87 0.15
CA ASN A 21 -3.99 1.58 -0.45
C ASN A 21 -2.82 1.00 -1.25
N TYR A 22 -2.15 0.00 -0.67
CA TYR A 22 -1.01 -0.69 -1.24
C TYR A 22 -1.19 -2.18 -0.98
N VAL A 23 -0.93 -3.00 -1.99
CA VAL A 23 -0.85 -4.44 -1.83
C VAL A 23 0.49 -4.90 -2.38
N GLY A 24 1.25 -5.59 -1.55
CA GLY A 24 2.63 -5.95 -1.85
C GLY A 24 3.46 -6.05 -0.57
N SER A 25 4.70 -5.57 -0.64
CA SER A 25 5.63 -5.62 0.49
C SER A 25 6.34 -4.27 0.65
N VAL A 26 6.35 -3.74 1.87
CA VAL A 26 7.06 -2.50 2.19
C VAL A 26 8.34 -2.82 2.95
N ARG A 27 9.43 -2.13 2.61
CA ARG A 27 10.69 -2.19 3.35
C ARG A 27 10.88 -0.91 4.14
N THR A 28 10.79 -1.00 5.47
CA THR A 28 11.12 0.10 6.38
C THR A 28 12.62 0.09 6.64
N MET A 29 13.28 1.23 6.46
CA MET A 29 14.73 1.37 6.68
C MET A 29 14.98 2.50 7.68
N VAL A 30 15.93 2.29 8.57
CA VAL A 30 16.41 3.29 9.53
C VAL A 30 17.92 3.38 9.40
N VAL A 31 18.43 4.60 9.26
CA VAL A 31 19.86 4.91 9.27
C VAL A 31 20.13 5.86 10.44
N ALA A 32 21.09 5.52 11.27
CA ALA A 32 21.52 6.30 12.42
C ALA A 32 22.98 6.73 12.25
N VAL A 33 23.28 7.96 12.65
CA VAL A 33 24.61 8.56 12.56
C VAL A 33 24.92 9.28 13.87
N GLN A 34 26.12 9.05 14.41
CA GLN A 34 26.69 9.82 15.52
C GLN A 34 28.19 9.97 15.29
N ASP A 35 28.66 11.19 15.03
CA ASP A 35 30.06 11.51 14.70
C ASP A 35 30.60 10.62 13.56
N GLN A 36 31.51 9.68 13.89
CA GLN A 36 32.12 8.71 12.96
C GLN A 36 31.44 7.33 13.01
N ALA A 37 30.39 7.16 13.83
CA ALA A 37 29.66 5.91 13.97
C ALA A 37 28.38 5.92 13.12
N TYR A 38 28.17 4.83 12.38
CA TYR A 38 27.02 4.63 11.50
C TYR A 38 26.33 3.31 11.86
N GLY A 39 25.01 3.30 11.78
CA GLY A 39 24.20 2.11 11.96
C GLY A 39 23.05 2.10 10.96
N ALA A 40 22.68 0.91 10.47
CA ALA A 40 21.52 0.73 9.61
C ALA A 40 20.73 -0.50 10.06
N ALA A 41 19.42 -0.43 9.91
CA ALA A 41 18.53 -1.56 10.11
C ALA A 41 17.35 -1.45 9.16
N ASP A 42 16.91 -2.58 8.62
CA ASP A 42 15.73 -2.66 7.78
C ASP A 42 14.81 -3.81 8.18
N LYS A 43 13.54 -3.66 7.83
CA LYS A 43 12.52 -4.68 8.03
C LYS A 43 11.54 -4.68 6.88
N THR A 44 11.34 -5.86 6.31
CA THR A 44 10.32 -6.11 5.29
C THR A 44 9.02 -6.55 5.95
N THR A 45 7.92 -5.87 5.62
CA THR A 45 6.59 -6.15 6.14
C THR A 45 5.61 -6.31 4.97
N PRO A 46 4.94 -7.47 4.84
CA PRO A 46 3.91 -7.64 3.81
C PRO A 46 2.70 -6.75 4.14
N VAL A 47 2.16 -6.06 3.14
CA VAL A 47 0.92 -5.30 3.23
C VAL A 47 -0.12 -6.04 2.41
N ARG A 48 -1.04 -6.71 3.11
CA ARG A 48 -2.12 -7.49 2.51
C ARG A 48 -3.45 -6.82 2.84
N LYS A 49 -4.35 -6.81 1.86
CA LYS A 49 -5.76 -6.54 2.09
C LYS A 49 -6.50 -7.87 2.01
N PRO A 50 -7.52 -8.11 2.85
CA PRO A 50 -8.29 -9.36 2.84
C PRO A 50 -8.92 -9.67 1.48
N LEU A 51 -9.33 -8.61 0.76
CA LEU A 51 -9.93 -8.65 -0.56
C LEU A 51 -9.31 -7.58 -1.46
N MET A 52 -8.94 -7.95 -2.69
CA MET A 52 -8.47 -7.03 -3.73
C MET A 52 -9.38 -7.11 -4.96
N VAL A 53 -9.78 -5.95 -5.48
CA VAL A 53 -10.47 -5.82 -6.76
C VAL A 53 -9.54 -5.11 -7.74
N LEU A 54 -9.23 -5.76 -8.86
CA LEU A 54 -8.46 -5.18 -9.96
C LEU A 54 -9.35 -5.07 -11.20
N ALA A 55 -9.82 -3.86 -11.49
CA ALA A 55 -10.52 -3.53 -12.73
C ALA A 55 -9.50 -3.04 -13.76
N THR A 56 -9.57 -3.54 -14.99
CA THR A 56 -8.73 -3.06 -16.10
C THR A 56 -9.57 -2.23 -17.05
N LEU A 57 -9.27 -0.94 -17.14
CA LEU A 57 -9.89 -0.01 -18.07
C LEU A 57 -8.84 0.49 -19.08
N PRO A 58 -9.15 0.59 -20.38
CA PRO A 58 -8.31 1.27 -21.35
C PRO A 58 -8.20 2.76 -20.99
N ARG A 59 -7.04 3.36 -21.29
CA ARG A 59 -6.75 4.76 -20.92
C ARG A 59 -7.59 5.78 -21.68
N VAL A 60 -8.16 5.41 -22.82
CA VAL A 60 -9.01 6.26 -23.66
C VAL A 60 -10.17 5.39 -24.15
N LEU A 61 -11.37 5.96 -24.13
CA LEU A 61 -12.57 5.43 -24.75
C LEU A 61 -13.16 6.53 -25.63
N GLY A 62 -13.50 6.17 -26.87
CA GLY A 62 -14.19 7.06 -27.79
C GLY A 62 -15.70 7.15 -27.51
N PRO A 63 -16.37 8.25 -27.88
CA PRO A 63 -17.83 8.31 -27.81
C PRO A 63 -18.50 7.20 -28.62
N GLY A 64 -19.40 6.44 -27.99
CA GLY A 64 -20.13 5.34 -28.64
C GLY A 64 -19.41 3.98 -28.62
N GLU A 65 -18.20 3.89 -28.05
CA GLU A 65 -17.54 2.61 -27.87
C GLU A 65 -18.15 1.82 -26.71
N THR A 66 -18.33 0.50 -26.90
CA THR A 66 -18.77 -0.41 -25.84
C THR A 66 -17.57 -1.18 -25.30
N LEU A 67 -17.36 -1.14 -23.99
CA LEU A 67 -16.29 -1.88 -23.34
C LEU A 67 -16.83 -3.04 -22.51
N ARG A 68 -16.18 -4.20 -22.60
CA ARG A 68 -16.27 -5.24 -21.58
C ARG A 68 -15.16 -5.03 -20.57
N MET A 69 -15.51 -4.63 -19.35
CA MET A 69 -14.53 -4.42 -18.29
C MET A 69 -14.27 -5.75 -17.55
N PRO A 70 -13.09 -6.37 -17.69
CA PRO A 70 -12.73 -7.51 -16.86
C PRO A 70 -12.46 -7.03 -15.43
N VAL A 71 -13.11 -7.70 -14.48
CA VAL A 71 -12.93 -7.48 -13.04
C VAL A 71 -12.38 -8.75 -12.43
N ASN A 72 -11.21 -8.67 -11.82
CA ASN A 72 -10.61 -9.77 -11.07
C ASN A 72 -10.75 -9.50 -9.57
N VAL A 73 -11.25 -10.50 -8.83
CA VAL A 73 -11.41 -10.45 -7.37
C VAL A 73 -10.50 -11.50 -6.75
N PHE A 74 -9.61 -11.08 -5.86
CA PHE A 74 -8.67 -11.95 -5.17
C PHE A 74 -8.97 -11.96 -3.66
N ALA A 75 -9.24 -13.14 -3.10
CA ALA A 75 -9.33 -13.37 -1.66
C ALA A 75 -7.93 -13.75 -1.13
N MET A 76 -7.37 -12.92 -0.27
CA MET A 76 -5.98 -13.05 0.21
C MET A 76 -5.88 -13.60 1.64
N GLU A 77 -7.02 -13.81 2.31
CA GLU A 77 -7.15 -14.35 3.66
C GLU A 77 -8.19 -15.47 3.70
N GLU A 78 -7.96 -16.45 4.57
CA GLU A 78 -8.93 -17.52 4.83
C GLU A 78 -10.15 -16.95 5.58
N GLY A 79 -11.36 -17.34 5.17
CA GLY A 79 -12.61 -16.91 5.81
C GLY A 79 -13.38 -15.79 5.10
N VAL A 80 -12.93 -15.32 3.94
CA VAL A 80 -13.76 -14.47 3.06
C VAL A 80 -14.85 -15.35 2.44
N GLN A 81 -16.12 -15.11 2.80
CA GLN A 81 -17.25 -15.96 2.38
C GLN A 81 -18.09 -15.31 1.28
N ASN A 82 -18.71 -14.17 1.57
CA ASN A 82 -19.61 -13.48 0.63
C ASN A 82 -19.01 -12.13 0.24
N VAL A 83 -18.90 -11.90 -1.07
CA VAL A 83 -18.39 -10.65 -1.65
C VAL A 83 -19.44 -10.09 -2.60
N GLU A 84 -19.95 -8.90 -2.29
CA GLU A 84 -20.83 -8.14 -3.17
C GLU A 84 -20.00 -7.08 -3.91
N VAL A 85 -20.07 -7.08 -5.24
CA VAL A 85 -19.37 -6.12 -6.11
C VAL A 85 -20.41 -5.25 -6.79
N THR A 86 -20.44 -3.98 -6.44
CA THR A 86 -21.30 -2.97 -7.07
C THR A 86 -20.46 -2.07 -7.98
N LEU A 87 -20.97 -1.80 -9.18
CA LEU A 87 -20.38 -0.85 -10.11
C LEU A 87 -21.28 0.38 -10.16
N SER A 88 -20.73 1.52 -9.76
CA SER A 88 -21.39 2.83 -9.89
C SER A 88 -20.61 3.68 -10.88
N GLU A 89 -21.26 4.12 -11.94
CA GLU A 89 -20.76 5.12 -12.85
C GLU A 89 -20.95 6.51 -12.23
N ASN A 90 -19.90 7.31 -12.20
CA ASN A 90 -19.92 8.66 -11.60
C ASN A 90 -19.72 9.76 -12.66
N SER A 91 -19.90 9.42 -13.94
CA SER A 91 -19.69 10.31 -15.08
C SER A 91 -20.69 9.90 -16.15
N GLY A 92 -21.58 10.81 -16.51
CA GLY A 92 -22.55 10.60 -17.59
C GLY A 92 -21.92 10.56 -18.97
#